data_AF-A0A4R7KUG7-F1
#
_entry.id   AF-A0A4R7KUG7-F1
#
_cell.length_a   1.000
_cell.length_b   1.000
_cell.length_c   1.000
_cell.angle_alpha   90.00
_cell.angle_beta   90.00
_cell.angle_gamma   90.00
#
_symmetry.space_group_name_H-M   'P 1'
#
loop_
_entity.id
_entity.type
_entity.pdbx_description
1 polymer ?
#
loop_
_entity_poly.entity_id
_entity_poly.type
_entity_poly.pdbx_seq_one_letter_code
_entity_poly.pdbx_strand_id
1 'polypeptide(L)' 'MKKEVLLEIFYNNKGKVIGSAIGFILAILAIIIGFFKTLFIAMCVLVGYYVGKKVDNKESIIEIIERILPDGWK' A
#
# COMPACT_ATOMS: atom_id res chain seq x y z
N MET A 1 13.88 -25.94 -18.76
CA MET A 1 13.72 -26.69 -17.49
C MET A 1 13.83 -25.84 -16.22
N LYS A 2 15.00 -25.38 -15.75
CA LYS A 2 15.09 -24.73 -14.41
C LYS A 2 14.27 -23.43 -14.26
N LYS A 3 14.19 -22.62 -15.33
CA LYS A 3 13.43 -21.36 -15.34
C LYS A 3 11.91 -21.57 -15.26
N GLU A 4 11.42 -22.64 -15.88
CA GLU A 4 10.00 -22.99 -15.92
C GLU A 4 9.51 -23.43 -14.54
N VAL A 5 10.29 -24.25 -13.85
CA VAL A 5 10.02 -24.67 -12.46
C VAL A 5 10.03 -23.47 -11.50
N LEU A 6 10.98 -22.55 -11.66
CA LEU A 6 11.04 -21.33 -10.84
C LEU A 6 9.84 -20.41 -11.08
N LEU A 7 9.42 -20.25 -12.35
CA LEU A 7 8.24 -19.48 -12.71
C LEU A 7 6.96 -20.11 -12.16
N GLU A 8 6.85 -21.43 -12.18
CA GLU A 8 5.70 -22.18 -11.66
C GLU A 8 5.59 -22.03 -10.13
N ILE A 9 6.71 -22.13 -9.41
CA ILE A 9 6.76 -21.91 -7.95
C ILE A 9 6.38 -20.46 -7.61
N PHE A 10 6.88 -19.49 -8.39
CA PHE A 10 6.51 -18.08 -8.26
C PHE A 10 5.03 -17.85 -8.53
N TYR A 11 4.48 -18.49 -9.56
CA TYR A 11 3.08 -18.32 -9.96
C TYR A 11 2.12 -18.94 -8.95
N ASN A 12 2.51 -20.05 -8.34
CA ASN A 12 1.70 -20.76 -7.36
C ASN A 12 1.78 -20.15 -5.95
N ASN A 13 2.79 -19.31 -5.68
CA ASN A 13 3.00 -18.67 -4.37
C ASN A 13 3.24 -17.15 -4.44
N LYS A 14 2.67 -16.46 -5.44
CA LYS A 14 2.89 -15.02 -5.69
C LYS A 14 2.77 -14.18 -4.44
N GLY A 15 1.73 -14.42 -3.62
CA GLY A 15 1.50 -13.67 -2.39
C GLY A 15 2.63 -13.82 -1.37
N LYS A 16 3.16 -15.04 -1.19
CA LYS A 16 4.26 -15.30 -0.24
C LYS A 16 5.56 -14.62 -0.69
N VAL A 17 5.85 -14.68 -1.99
CA VAL A 17 7.08 -14.11 -2.54
C VAL A 17 7.04 -12.58 -2.57
N ILE A 18 5.90 -12.00 -2.93
CA ILE A 18 5.71 -10.55 -2.87
C ILE A 18 5.75 -10.06 -1.42
N GLY A 19 5.08 -10.77 -0.51
CA GLY A 19 5.08 -10.44 0.93
C GLY A 19 6.48 -10.50 1.54
N SER A 20 7.27 -11.53 1.23
CA SER A 20 8.65 -11.63 1.72
C SER A 20 9.55 -10.55 1.14
N ALA A 21 9.41 -10.21 -0.15
CA ALA A 21 10.16 -9.13 -0.78
C ALA A 21 9.85 -7.76 -0.15
N ILE A 22 8.56 -7.46 0.08
CA ILE A 22 8.13 -6.22 0.74
C ILE A 22 8.66 -6.17 2.18
N GLY A 23 8.52 -7.26 2.94
CA GLY A 23 9.02 -7.34 4.30
C GLY A 23 10.54 -7.14 4.40
N PHE A 24 11.29 -7.71 3.44
CA PHE A 24 12.74 -7.53 3.36
C PHE A 24 13.14 -6.08 3.08
N ILE A 25 12.45 -5.41 2.16
CA ILE A 25 12.66 -3.98 1.88
C ILE A 25 12.37 -3.15 3.13
N LEU A 26 11.23 -3.37 3.79
CA LEU A 26 10.89 -2.65 5.02
C LEU A 26 11.91 -2.88 6.14
N ALA A 27 12.43 -4.10 6.29
CA ALA A 27 13.48 -4.40 7.26
C ALA A 27 14.78 -3.63 6.97
N ILE A 28 15.22 -3.59 5.70
CA ILE A 28 16.38 -2.80 5.29
C ILE A 28 16.15 -1.31 5.59
N LEU A 29 14.98 -0.76 5.24
CA LEU A 29 14.63 0.62 5.54
C LEU A 29 14.64 0.90 7.05
N ALA A 30 14.12 -0.03 7.87
CA ALA A 30 14.14 0.09 9.33
C ALA A 30 15.57 0.13 9.91
N ILE A 31 16.52 -0.59 9.31
CA ILE A 31 17.94 -0.56 9.71
C ILE A 31 18.60 0.76 9.29
N ILE A 32 18.37 1.24 8.06
CA ILE A 32 19.03 2.43 7.51
C ILE A 32 18.46 3.72 8.11
N ILE A 33 17.13 3.85 8.13
CA ILE A 33 16.42 5.08 8.48
C ILE A 33 16.08 5.10 9.99
N GLY A 34 15.86 3.92 10.57
CA GLY A 34 15.42 3.71 11.95
C GLY A 34 13.98 3.19 12.02
N PHE A 35 13.70 2.32 12.99
CA PHE A 35 12.43 1.60 13.15
C PHE A 35 11.19 2.50 13.15
N PHE A 36 11.18 3.56 13.98
CA PHE A 36 10.04 4.46 14.10
C PHE A 36 9.77 5.27 12.83
N LYS A 37 10.82 5.67 12.10
CA LYS A 37 10.68 6.40 10.84
C LYS A 37 10.10 5.51 9.75
N THR A 38 10.55 4.25 9.67
CA THR A 38 9.97 3.27 8.73
C THR A 38 8.51 2.96 9.06
N LEU A 39 8.15 2.86 10.34
CA LEU A 39 6.76 2.66 10.76
C LEU A 39 5.88 3.85 10.36
N PHE A 40 6.37 5.09 10.53
CA PHE A 40 5.67 6.29 10.08
C PHE A 40 5.45 6.27 8.56
N ILE A 41 6.49 5.98 7.77
CA ILE A 41 6.39 5.86 6.31
C ILE A 41 5.38 4.77 5.92
N ALA A 42 5.44 3.60 6.56
CA ALA A 42 4.51 2.50 6.29
C ALA A 42 3.05 2.91 6.58
N MET A 43 2.79 3.63 7.68
CA MET A 43 1.47 4.17 7.97
C MET A 43 1.02 5.19 6.92
N CYS A 44 1.89 6.12 6.51
CA CYS A 44 1.58 7.09 5.45
C CYS A 44 1.21 6.40 4.13
N VAL A 45 1.94 5.34 3.75
CA VAL A 45 1.65 4.54 2.55
C VAL A 45 0.30 3.83 2.68
N LEU A 46 0.01 3.21 3.83
CA LEU A 46 -1.28 2.53 4.07
C LEU A 46 -2.46 3.52 4.01
N VAL A 47 -2.33 4.68 4.66
CA VAL A 47 -3.34 5.74 4.63
C VAL A 47 -3.51 6.28 3.21
N GLY A 48 -2.41 6.59 2.53
CA GLY A 48 -2.43 7.07 1.15
C GLY A 48 -3.06 6.06 0.18
N TYR A 49 -2.78 4.77 0.34
CA TYR A 49 -3.42 3.71 -0.45
C TYR A 49 -4.91 3.59 -0.13
N TYR A 50 -5.31 3.63 1.14
CA TYR A 50 -6.72 3.54 1.54
C TYR A 50 -7.52 4.72 0.99
N VAL A 51 -6.98 5.95 1.15
CA VAL A 51 -7.57 7.17 0.58
C VAL A 51 -7.62 7.06 -0.94
N GLY A 52 -6.49 6.76 -1.59
CA GLY A 52 -6.33 6.56 -3.03
C GLY A 52 -7.34 5.58 -3.63
N LYS A 53 -7.49 4.42 -3.00
CA LYS A 53 -8.45 3.37 -3.39
C LYS A 53 -9.90 3.85 -3.29
N LYS A 54 -10.21 4.69 -2.29
CA LYS A 54 -11.55 5.25 -2.13
C LYS A 54 -11.88 6.25 -3.25
N VAL A 55 -10.89 7.03 -3.68
CA VAL A 55 -10.97 7.94 -4.85
C VAL A 55 -11.25 7.17 -6.14
N ASP A 56 -10.48 6.10 -6.38
CA ASP A 56 -10.49 5.35 -7.64
C ASP A 56 -11.79 4.55 -7.84
N ASN A 57 -12.42 4.12 -6.75
CA ASN A 57 -13.68 3.38 -6.75
C ASN A 57 -14.93 4.22 -7.08
N LYS A 58 -14.80 5.48 -7.51
CA LYS A 58 -15.91 6.39 -7.85
C LYS A 58 -16.93 6.65 -6.72
N GLU A 59 -16.64 6.30 -5.47
CA GLU A 59 -17.14 7.10 -4.34
C GLU A 59 -16.30 8.35 -4.36
N SER A 60 -16.80 9.37 -5.08
CA SER A 60 -16.03 10.58 -5.28
C SER A 60 -15.66 11.12 -3.90
N ILE A 61 -14.37 11.29 -3.61
CA ILE A 61 -13.96 11.96 -2.35
C ILE A 61 -14.69 13.29 -2.23
N ILE A 62 -15.04 13.88 -3.39
CA ILE A 62 -15.92 15.02 -3.57
C ILE A 62 -17.28 14.80 -2.88
N GLU A 63 -18.03 13.72 -3.13
CA GLU A 63 -19.29 13.42 -2.41
C GLU A 63 -19.08 13.22 -0.90
N ILE A 64 -17.96 12.62 -0.48
CA ILE A 64 -17.67 12.44 0.96
C ILE A 64 -17.33 13.79 1.62
N ILE A 65 -16.58 14.65 0.92
CA ILE A 65 -16.21 15.99 1.35
C ILE A 65 -17.45 16.90 1.36
N GLU A 66 -18.30 16.85 0.33
CA GLU A 66 -19.60 17.55 0.28
C GLU A 66 -20.54 17.08 1.39
N ARG A 67 -20.51 15.80 1.75
CA ARG A 67 -21.32 15.28 2.85
C ARG A 67 -20.78 15.63 4.25
N ILE A 68 -19.47 15.86 4.38
CA ILE A 68 -18.81 16.23 5.64
C ILE A 68 -18.73 17.76 5.82
N LEU A 69 -18.61 18.52 4.74
CA LEU A 69 -18.80 19.96 4.69
C LEU A 69 -20.17 20.27 4.06
N PRO A 70 -21.25 20.30 4.84
CA PRO A 70 -22.50 20.87 4.36
C PRO A 70 -22.29 22.36 4.12
N ASP A 71 -22.23 22.75 2.85
CA ASP A 71 -22.58 24.03 2.26
C ASP A 71 -22.33 25.26 3.14
N GLY A 72 -21.07 25.70 3.18
CA GLY A 72 -20.66 26.93 3.86
C GLY A 72 -20.36 28.12 2.94
N TRP A 73 -20.47 27.99 1.62
CA TRP A 73 -20.16 29.09 0.69
C TRP A 73 -21.35 29.39 -0.22
N LYS A 74 -22.01 30.52 0.06
CA LYS A 74 -22.86 31.27 -0.87
C LYS A 74 -22.01 31.89 -1.98
#